data_AF-A0A7H4PNJ2-F1
#
_entry.id   AF-A0A7H4PNJ2-F1
#
_cell.length_a   1.000
_cell.length_b   1.000
_cell.length_c   1.000
_cell.angle_alpha   90.00
_cell.angle_beta   90.00
_cell.angle_gamma   90.00
#
_symmetry.space_group_name_H-M   'P 1'
#
loop_
_entity.id
_entity.type
_entity.pdbx_description
1 polymer ?
#
loop_
_entity_poly.entity_id
_entity_poly.type
_entity_poly.pdbx_seq_one_letter_code
_entity_poly.pdbx_strand_id
1 'polypeptide(L)'
;MSGFKEGFLWGGAVAAHQLEGGWKEGGKGVSVADVMTAGAHGVPREITDGVLPGKNYPNHEAIDFYHRYKDDIRLFAEMGFKCFRTSIAWTRIFPLGDEQEPNEAGLQFYDDLFDECLKHGIEPVITLSPLRNAVPSGDGVRRLA
;
A
#
# COMPACT_ATOMS: atom_id res chain seq x y z
N MET A 1 -38.37 -0.30 3.36
CA MET A 1 -37.32 -1.26 3.77
C MET A 1 -36.10 -1.00 2.89
N SER A 2 -34.89 -0.99 3.44
CA SER A 2 -33.67 -0.89 2.62
C SER A 2 -33.51 -2.16 1.76
N GLY A 3 -33.08 -2.00 0.50
CA GLY A 3 -32.89 -3.13 -0.43
C GLY A 3 -31.61 -3.96 -0.20
N PHE A 4 -30.81 -3.61 0.81
CA PHE A 4 -29.58 -4.31 1.16
C PHE A 4 -29.81 -5.36 2.23
N LYS A 5 -29.05 -6.46 2.19
CA LYS A 5 -29.04 -7.48 3.24
C LYS A 5 -28.58 -6.87 4.56
N GLU A 6 -29.11 -7.38 5.66
CA GLU A 6 -28.56 -7.12 6.98
C GLU A 6 -27.09 -7.56 7.03
N GLY A 7 -26.24 -6.76 7.67
CA GLY A 7 -24.79 -7.00 7.70
C GLY A 7 -24.05 -6.68 6.40
N PHE A 8 -24.64 -5.90 5.47
CA PHE A 8 -23.91 -5.45 4.28
C PHE A 8 -22.65 -4.65 4.69
N LEU A 9 -21.48 -5.10 4.21
CA LEU A 9 -20.19 -4.51 4.53
C LEU A 9 -19.92 -3.25 3.69
N TRP A 10 -20.50 -2.13 4.12
CA TRP A 10 -20.15 -0.82 3.57
C TRP A 10 -18.71 -0.45 3.95
N GLY A 11 -17.96 0.09 3.00
CA GLY A 11 -16.55 0.41 3.22
C GLY A 11 -15.93 1.17 2.06
N GLY A 12 -14.62 1.34 2.16
CA GLY A 12 -13.77 1.96 1.15
C GLY A 12 -12.61 1.06 0.76
N ALA A 13 -12.01 1.32 -0.41
CA ALA A 13 -10.93 0.51 -0.94
C ALA A 13 -9.76 1.37 -1.44
N VAL A 14 -8.55 0.96 -1.08
CA VAL A 14 -7.28 1.56 -1.48
C VAL A 14 -6.22 0.47 -1.72
N ALA A 15 -5.03 0.85 -2.18
CA ALA A 15 -3.87 -0.04 -2.25
C ALA A 15 -2.62 0.66 -1.69
N ALA A 16 -1.83 -0.06 -0.90
CA ALA A 16 -0.69 0.41 -0.11
C ALA A 16 0.19 1.44 -0.83
N HIS A 17 0.71 1.10 -2.00
CA HIS A 17 1.62 1.99 -2.74
C HIS A 17 0.98 3.33 -3.17
N GLN A 18 -0.34 3.42 -3.21
CA GLN A 18 -1.06 4.64 -3.63
C GLN A 18 -1.30 5.62 -2.48
N LEU A 19 -1.23 5.16 -1.23
CA LEU A 19 -1.55 5.99 -0.07
C LEU A 19 -0.53 5.99 1.06
N GLU A 20 0.16 4.87 1.32
CA GLU A 20 1.01 4.70 2.50
C GLU A 20 2.13 5.74 2.55
N GLY A 21 2.89 5.91 1.46
CA GLY A 21 4.15 6.64 1.54
C GLY A 21 5.16 5.86 2.38
N GLY A 22 6.03 6.56 3.11
CA GLY A 22 7.05 5.93 3.97
C GLY A 22 7.85 4.86 3.22
N TRP A 23 8.22 5.13 1.95
CA TRP A 23 8.62 4.10 1.00
C TRP A 23 9.92 3.36 1.34
N LYS A 24 10.71 3.93 2.24
CA LYS A 24 11.97 3.39 2.79
C LYS A 24 11.92 3.12 4.30
N GLU A 25 10.77 3.35 4.93
CA GLU A 25 10.64 3.22 6.38
C GLU A 25 10.38 1.78 6.80
N GLY A 26 10.80 1.45 8.02
CA GLY A 26 10.63 0.11 8.59
C GLY A 26 11.31 -0.99 7.76
N GLY A 27 12.39 -0.68 7.03
CA GLY A 27 13.09 -1.67 6.20
C GLY A 27 12.39 -2.00 4.88
N LYS A 28 11.38 -1.24 4.46
CA LYS A 28 10.66 -1.48 3.19
C LYS A 28 11.62 -1.44 1.98
N GLY A 29 11.54 -2.47 1.14
CA GLY A 29 12.27 -2.56 -0.13
C GLY A 29 11.66 -1.71 -1.27
N VAL A 30 12.39 -1.65 -2.39
CA VAL A 30 11.96 -0.94 -3.60
C VAL A 30 10.95 -1.79 -4.36
N SER A 31 9.74 -1.26 -4.54
CA SER A 31 8.69 -1.88 -5.36
C SER A 31 8.70 -1.35 -6.79
N VAL A 32 7.98 -2.03 -7.69
CA VAL A 32 7.77 -1.52 -9.06
C VAL A 32 7.11 -0.13 -9.07
N ALA A 33 6.29 0.22 -8.08
CA ALA A 33 5.71 1.57 -7.99
C ALA A 33 6.77 2.64 -7.68
N ASP A 34 7.81 2.28 -6.93
CA ASP A 34 8.83 3.23 -6.48
C ASP A 34 9.76 3.67 -7.62
N VAL A 35 9.72 2.98 -8.76
CA VAL A 35 10.47 3.32 -10.00
C VAL A 35 9.57 3.84 -11.11
N MET A 36 8.29 4.16 -10.80
CA MET A 36 7.37 4.75 -11.77
C MET A 36 7.20 6.25 -11.53
N THR A 37 7.57 7.05 -12.52
CA THR A 37 7.46 8.51 -12.41
C THR A 37 6.01 8.98 -12.46
N ALA A 38 5.76 10.23 -12.05
CA ALA A 38 4.48 10.89 -12.29
C ALA A 38 4.20 11.02 -13.80
N GLY A 39 2.93 10.88 -14.17
CA GLY A 39 2.43 11.14 -15.51
C GLY A 39 1.24 12.10 -15.43
N ALA A 40 0.61 12.35 -16.57
CA ALA A 40 -0.60 13.17 -16.67
C ALA A 40 -1.45 12.69 -17.85
N HIS A 41 -2.61 13.32 -18.07
CA HIS A 41 -3.36 13.05 -19.29
C HIS A 41 -2.51 13.38 -20.53
N GLY A 42 -2.34 12.39 -21.42
CA GLY A 42 -1.46 12.50 -22.60
C GLY A 42 0.04 12.36 -22.31
N VAL A 43 0.44 12.17 -21.04
CA VAL A 43 1.85 11.98 -20.64
C VAL A 43 1.96 10.67 -19.85
N PRO A 44 2.46 9.57 -20.46
CA PRO A 44 2.57 8.30 -19.76
C PRO A 44 3.56 8.38 -18.59
N ARG A 45 3.35 7.53 -17.59
CA ARG A 45 4.35 7.29 -16.55
C ARG A 45 5.56 6.58 -17.16
N GLU A 46 6.75 6.95 -16.72
CA GLU A 46 8.00 6.29 -17.12
C GLU A 46 8.39 5.25 -16.06
N ILE A 47 8.81 4.07 -16.49
CA ILE A 47 9.45 3.07 -15.63
C ILE A 47 10.95 3.26 -15.75
N THR A 48 11.62 3.65 -14.67
CA THR A 48 13.07 3.90 -14.66
C THR A 48 13.84 2.68 -14.16
N ASP A 49 15.12 2.60 -14.51
CA ASP A 49 16.04 1.59 -13.96
C ASP A 49 16.48 2.01 -12.55
N GLY A 50 15.63 1.70 -11.57
CA GLY A 50 15.80 2.15 -10.20
C GLY A 50 15.31 3.58 -9.97
N VAL A 51 15.64 4.15 -8.81
CA VAL A 51 15.25 5.49 -8.39
C VAL A 51 16.31 6.49 -8.81
N LEU A 52 15.95 7.41 -9.71
CA LEU A 52 16.86 8.39 -10.28
C LEU A 52 16.68 9.78 -9.63
N PRO A 53 17.77 10.48 -9.27
CA PRO A 53 17.68 11.84 -8.75
C PRO A 53 17.10 12.79 -9.81
N GLY A 54 16.24 13.72 -9.38
CA GLY A 54 15.59 14.70 -10.26
C GLY A 54 14.32 14.19 -10.97
N LYS A 55 13.94 12.91 -10.80
CA LYS A 55 12.64 12.39 -11.23
C LYS A 55 11.62 12.47 -10.08
N ASN A 56 10.34 12.63 -10.41
CA ASN A 56 9.25 12.66 -9.45
C ASN A 56 8.58 11.30 -9.37
N TYR A 57 8.66 10.65 -8.20
CA TYR A 57 8.02 9.37 -7.90
C TYR A 57 6.91 9.59 -6.86
N PRO A 58 5.65 9.78 -7.29
CA PRO A 58 4.58 10.21 -6.39
C PRO A 58 4.25 9.17 -5.31
N ASN A 59 4.61 7.90 -5.54
CA ASN A 59 4.38 6.81 -4.60
C ASN A 59 5.33 6.83 -3.38
N HIS A 60 6.40 7.63 -3.42
CA HIS A 60 7.37 7.70 -2.32
C HIS A 60 6.76 8.32 -1.06
N GLU A 61 5.98 9.40 -1.24
CA GLU A 61 5.27 10.10 -0.17
C GLU A 61 3.77 9.76 -0.17
N ALA A 62 3.17 9.59 -1.36
CA ALA A 62 1.74 9.36 -1.53
C ALA A 62 0.89 10.40 -0.78
N ILE A 63 0.08 9.98 0.20
CA ILE A 63 -0.66 10.90 1.10
C ILE A 63 -0.24 10.74 2.56
N ASP A 64 0.89 10.06 2.80
CA ASP A 64 1.46 9.82 4.12
C ASP A 64 0.55 9.03 5.08
N PHE A 65 -0.22 8.07 4.56
CA PHE A 65 -1.06 7.21 5.39
C PHE A 65 -0.23 6.37 6.38
N TYR A 66 1.04 6.06 6.07
CA TYR A 66 1.94 5.29 6.94
C TYR A 66 2.07 5.91 8.34
N HIS A 67 2.11 7.25 8.44
CA HIS A 67 2.17 7.95 9.72
C HIS A 67 0.80 8.35 10.27
N ARG A 68 -0.18 8.54 9.38
CA ARG A 68 -1.46 9.19 9.69
C ARG A 68 -2.64 8.22 9.80
N TYR A 69 -2.43 6.93 9.58
CA TYR A 69 -3.52 5.95 9.51
C TYR A 69 -4.47 6.00 10.71
N LYS A 70 -4.01 6.29 11.93
CA LYS A 70 -4.89 6.39 13.10
C LYS A 70 -5.95 7.48 12.96
N ASP A 71 -5.58 8.65 12.43
CA ASP A 71 -6.53 9.72 12.15
C ASP A 71 -7.44 9.38 10.97
N ASP A 72 -6.90 8.75 9.94
CA ASP A 72 -7.67 8.38 8.75
C ASP A 72 -8.69 7.27 9.06
N ILE A 73 -8.33 6.26 9.85
CA ILE A 73 -9.24 5.23 10.35
C ILE A 73 -10.34 5.85 11.21
N ARG A 74 -10.03 6.85 12.04
CA ARG A 74 -11.05 7.59 12.80
C ARG A 74 -12.07 8.29 11.89
N LEU A 75 -11.64 8.86 10.77
CA LEU A 75 -12.54 9.43 9.77
C LEU A 75 -13.41 8.35 9.10
N PHE A 76 -12.85 7.17 8.82
CA PHE A 76 -13.62 6.04 8.28
C PHE A 76 -14.70 5.56 9.26
N ALA A 77 -14.38 5.55 10.56
CA ALA A 77 -15.32 5.25 11.62
C ALA A 77 -16.45 6.29 11.71
N GLU A 78 -16.13 7.58 11.56
CA GLU A 78 -17.11 8.67 11.54
C GLU A 78 -18.12 8.52 10.40
N MET A 79 -17.67 8.05 9.23
CA MET A 79 -18.54 7.72 8.10
C MET A 79 -19.36 6.43 8.29
N GLY A 80 -19.07 5.65 9.34
CA GLY A 80 -19.77 4.41 9.64
C GLY A 80 -19.33 3.20 8.82
N PHE A 81 -18.06 3.16 8.39
CA PHE A 81 -17.50 2.00 7.69
C PHE A 81 -17.68 0.71 8.51
N LYS A 82 -17.97 -0.38 7.82
CA LYS A 82 -18.04 -1.75 8.35
C LYS A 82 -16.84 -2.58 7.91
N CYS A 83 -16.24 -2.22 6.78
CA CYS A 83 -14.97 -2.79 6.35
C CYS A 83 -14.06 -1.74 5.73
N PHE A 84 -12.76 -2.00 5.73
CA PHE A 84 -11.77 -1.20 5.03
C PHE A 84 -10.87 -2.12 4.22
N ARG A 85 -10.90 -1.94 2.90
CA ARG A 85 -10.08 -2.74 1.98
C ARG A 85 -8.78 -2.03 1.70
N THR A 86 -7.67 -2.69 2.00
CA THR A 86 -6.34 -2.26 1.58
C THR A 86 -5.52 -3.48 1.10
N SER A 87 -4.24 -3.26 0.84
CA SER A 87 -3.30 -4.32 0.52
C SER A 87 -2.14 -4.32 1.48
N ILE A 88 -1.56 -5.48 1.74
CA ILE A 88 -0.23 -5.55 2.36
C ILE A 88 0.80 -5.24 1.28
N ALA A 89 1.68 -4.28 1.54
CA ALA A 89 2.82 -3.99 0.68
C ALA A 89 3.82 -5.14 0.82
N TRP A 90 3.97 -5.94 -0.24
CA TRP A 90 4.90 -7.08 -0.26
C TRP A 90 6.30 -6.68 0.19
N THR A 91 6.79 -5.54 -0.31
CA THR A 91 8.12 -5.02 0.00
C THR A 91 8.31 -4.56 1.44
N ARG A 92 7.24 -4.48 2.25
CA ARG A 92 7.37 -4.32 3.71
C ARG A 92 7.61 -5.65 4.40
N ILE A 93 7.08 -6.76 3.87
CA ILE A 93 7.23 -8.09 4.47
C ILE A 93 8.48 -8.81 3.95
N PHE A 94 8.70 -8.77 2.64
CA PHE A 94 9.89 -9.32 1.97
C PHE A 94 10.47 -8.22 1.05
N PRO A 95 11.39 -7.39 1.56
CA PRO A 95 11.98 -6.26 0.82
C PRO A 95 12.57 -6.60 -0.55
N LEU A 96 13.28 -7.73 -0.66
CA LEU A 96 13.86 -8.27 -1.89
C LEU A 96 12.94 -9.31 -2.54
N GLY A 97 12.11 -9.98 -1.74
CA GLY A 97 11.10 -10.93 -2.19
C GLY A 97 11.52 -12.40 -2.10
N ASP A 98 12.78 -12.67 -1.76
CA ASP A 98 13.39 -14.00 -1.67
C ASP A 98 14.07 -14.28 -0.32
N GLU A 99 13.89 -13.39 0.66
CA GLU A 99 14.37 -13.63 2.02
C GLU A 99 13.69 -14.84 2.65
N GLN A 100 14.44 -15.56 3.50
CA GLN A 100 13.91 -16.73 4.23
C GLN A 100 13.00 -16.32 5.38
N GLU A 101 13.26 -15.17 5.99
CA GLU A 101 12.52 -14.65 7.13
C GLU A 101 11.85 -13.32 6.76
N PRO A 102 10.62 -13.07 7.22
CA PRO A 102 9.93 -11.81 6.96
C PRO A 102 10.57 -10.66 7.75
N ASN A 103 10.35 -9.44 7.27
CA ASN A 103 10.69 -8.22 7.97
C ASN A 103 9.64 -7.89 9.05
N GLU A 104 10.03 -8.08 10.31
CA GLU A 104 9.18 -7.89 11.48
C GLU A 104 8.59 -6.47 11.58
N ALA A 105 9.36 -5.43 11.22
CA ALA A 105 8.84 -4.06 11.26
C ALA A 105 7.69 -3.83 10.26
N GLY A 106 7.68 -4.57 9.15
CA GLY A 106 6.58 -4.57 8.20
C GLY A 106 5.35 -5.29 8.73
N LEU A 107 5.53 -6.42 9.41
CA LEU A 107 4.45 -7.16 10.07
C LEU A 107 3.80 -6.31 11.17
N GLN A 108 4.61 -5.73 12.06
CA GLN A 108 4.14 -4.88 13.15
C GLN A 108 3.33 -3.68 12.66
N PHE A 109 3.72 -3.06 11.53
CA PHE A 109 2.93 -1.97 10.95
C PHE A 109 1.51 -2.41 10.58
N TYR A 110 1.36 -3.60 10.00
CA TYR A 110 0.03 -4.11 9.64
C TYR A 110 -0.75 -4.59 10.86
N ASP A 111 -0.10 -5.16 11.88
CA ASP A 111 -0.74 -5.44 13.16
C ASP A 111 -1.31 -4.15 13.77
N ASP A 112 -0.51 -3.09 13.86
CA ASP A 112 -0.96 -1.81 14.42
C ASP A 112 -2.09 -1.17 13.59
N LEU A 113 -2.07 -1.33 12.27
CA LEU A 113 -3.11 -0.83 11.37
C LEU A 113 -4.42 -1.61 11.56
N PHE A 114 -4.34 -2.94 11.62
CA PHE A 114 -5.50 -3.80 11.76
C PHE A 114 -6.12 -3.66 13.15
N ASP A 115 -5.30 -3.56 14.19
CA ASP A 115 -5.75 -3.28 15.55
C ASP A 115 -6.51 -1.95 15.62
N GLU A 116 -6.03 -0.89 14.97
CA GLU A 116 -6.77 0.37 14.93
C GLU A 116 -8.09 0.23 14.14
N CYS A 117 -8.13 -0.53 13.03
CA CYS A 117 -9.39 -0.81 12.33
C CYS A 117 -10.41 -1.54 13.24
N LEU A 118 -9.97 -2.62 13.89
CA LEU A 118 -10.79 -3.47 14.74
C LEU A 118 -11.29 -2.71 15.98
N LYS A 119 -10.48 -1.82 16.55
CA LYS A 119 -10.87 -0.93 17.65
C LYS A 119 -12.08 -0.06 17.32
N HIS A 120 -12.26 0.32 16.05
CA HIS A 120 -13.43 1.07 15.57
C HIS A 120 -14.53 0.18 14.97
N GLY A 121 -14.40 -1.15 15.07
CA GLY A 121 -15.37 -2.11 14.53
C GLY A 121 -15.37 -2.17 12.99
N ILE A 122 -14.23 -1.89 12.37
CA ILE A 122 -14.04 -1.93 10.92
C ILE A 122 -13.27 -3.21 10.56
N GLU A 123 -13.90 -4.08 9.77
CA GLU A 123 -13.29 -5.33 9.31
C GLU A 123 -12.22 -5.08 8.22
N PRO A 124 -10.95 -5.48 8.43
CA PRO A 124 -9.93 -5.38 7.39
C PRO A 124 -10.21 -6.36 6.24
N VAL A 125 -10.16 -5.87 5.00
CA VAL A 125 -10.26 -6.70 3.79
C VAL A 125 -8.95 -6.59 3.02
N ILE A 126 -8.15 -7.67 3.05
CA ILE A 126 -6.76 -7.60 2.59
C ILE A 126 -6.57 -8.20 1.21
N THR A 127 -5.93 -7.43 0.34
CA THR A 127 -5.41 -7.91 -0.95
C THR A 127 -3.92 -8.23 -0.80
N LEU A 128 -3.53 -9.51 -0.97
CA LEU A 128 -2.15 -9.96 -0.76
C LEU A 128 -1.16 -9.47 -1.84
N SER A 129 -1.58 -9.47 -3.12
CA SER A 129 -0.73 -8.98 -4.21
C SER A 129 -1.51 -8.02 -5.12
N PRO A 130 -1.45 -6.71 -4.85
CA PRO A 130 -1.87 -5.71 -5.81
C PRO A 130 -0.74 -5.46 -6.83
N LEU A 131 -0.60 -6.31 -7.84
CA LEU A 131 0.12 -6.03 -9.12
C LEU A 131 1.58 -5.49 -9.05
N ARG A 132 2.32 -5.57 -7.93
CA ARG A 132 3.65 -4.96 -7.80
C ARG A 132 4.56 -5.73 -6.84
N ASN A 133 5.22 -6.75 -7.37
CA ASN A 133 6.24 -7.51 -6.64
C ASN A 133 7.50 -6.67 -6.38
N ALA A 134 8.40 -7.16 -5.52
CA ALA A 134 9.73 -6.58 -5.36
C ALA A 134 10.45 -6.51 -6.72
N VAL A 135 11.22 -5.44 -6.95
CA VAL A 135 12.08 -5.36 -8.14
C VAL A 135 13.28 -6.26 -7.87
N PRO A 136 13.49 -7.36 -8.62
CA PRO A 136 14.66 -8.20 -8.41
C PRO A 136 15.93 -7.38 -8.67
N SER A 137 16.97 -7.56 -7.86
CA SER A 137 18.28 -7.01 -8.18
C SER A 137 18.85 -7.72 -9.42
N GLY A 138 18.81 -7.06 -10.59
CA GLY A 138 19.31 -7.58 -11.88
C GLY A 138 18.38 -7.25 -13.07
N ASP A 139 18.83 -7.50 -14.31
CA ASP A 139 18.25 -7.15 -15.64
C ASP A 139 16.74 -7.50 -15.90
N GLY A 140 15.97 -7.92 -14.90
CA GLY A 140 14.59 -8.39 -15.01
C GLY A 140 13.52 -7.32 -15.27
N VAL A 141 13.85 -6.03 -15.28
CA VAL A 141 12.88 -4.92 -15.46
C VAL A 141 12.21 -4.96 -16.86
N ARG A 142 12.79 -5.68 -17.83
CA ARG A 142 12.30 -5.71 -19.23
C ARG A 142 11.09 -6.60 -19.53
N ARG A 143 10.48 -7.30 -18.56
CA ARG A 143 9.43 -8.31 -18.86
C ARG A 143 8.00 -8.01 -18.39
N LEU A 144 7.70 -6.81 -17.89
CA LEU A 144 6.35 -6.50 -17.38
C LEU A 144 5.69 -5.27 -18.02
N ALA A 145 6.03 -4.96 -19.27
CA ALA A 145 5.27 -4.02 -20.11
C ALA A 145 4.42 -4.79 -21.12
#